data_AF-A0A291QL88-F1
#
_entry.id   AF-A0A291QL88-F1
#
_cell.length_a   1.000
_cell.length_b   1.000
_cell.length_c   1.000
_cell.angle_alpha   90.00
_cell.angle_beta   90.00
_cell.angle_gamma   90.00
#
_symmetry.space_group_name_H-M   'P 1'
#
loop_
_entity.id
_entity.type
_entity.pdbx_description
1 polymer ?
#
loop_
_entity_poly.entity_id
_entity_poly.type
_entity_poly.pdbx_seq_one_letter_code
_entity_poly.pdbx_strand_id
1 'polypeptide(L)'
;MDGGCAEKMLAPADFAAVAPDGVAPRATAPLNCTGVTTHKALKDTDVRPTQLVAISGVGGLGHLAGQYAKIAGATVAAIDVTDDKLELARELGTDILIDARKEDPAEVLKRHGGAHAAIALAVNE
;
A
#
# COMPACT_ATOMS: atom_id res chain seq x y z
N MET A 1 -7.53 7.20 26.07
CA MET A 1 -8.68 6.31 25.76
C MET A 1 -8.10 4.98 25.34
N ASP A 2 -8.70 3.89 25.79
CA ASP A 2 -8.30 2.53 25.39
C ASP A 2 -8.78 2.22 23.97
N GLY A 3 -8.18 1.20 23.34
CA GLY A 3 -8.42 0.82 21.94
C GLY A 3 -9.47 -0.29 21.76
N GLY A 4 -9.66 -0.71 20.50
CA GLY A 4 -10.72 -1.63 20.08
C GLY A 4 -10.41 -3.12 20.24
N CYS A 5 -9.26 -3.49 20.84
CA CYS A 5 -8.94 -4.89 21.17
C CYS A 5 -9.68 -5.34 22.44
N ALA A 6 -11.00 -5.15 22.46
CA ALA A 6 -11.92 -5.42 23.56
C ALA A 6 -13.34 -5.64 23.03
N GLU A 7 -14.25 -6.16 23.85
CA GLU A 7 -15.67 -6.35 23.44
C GLU A 7 -16.41 -5.02 23.24
N LYS A 8 -15.95 -3.94 23.90
CA LYS A 8 -16.52 -2.59 23.85
C LYS A 8 -15.42 -1.55 23.95
N MET A 9 -15.60 -0.41 23.29
CA MET A 9 -14.70 0.74 23.35
C MET A 9 -15.51 2.04 23.36
N LEU A 10 -15.05 3.05 24.09
CA LEU A 10 -15.58 4.42 23.98
C LEU A 10 -14.91 5.13 22.81
N ALA A 11 -15.70 5.76 21.94
CA ALA A 11 -15.21 6.56 20.82
C ALA A 11 -15.92 7.92 20.78
N PRO A 12 -15.19 9.04 20.61
CA PRO A 12 -15.82 10.33 20.33
C PRO A 12 -16.58 10.26 19.01
N ALA A 13 -17.88 10.61 19.04
CA ALA A 13 -18.75 10.50 17.86
C ALA A 13 -18.19 11.27 16.65
N ASP A 14 -17.61 12.45 16.88
CA ASP A 14 -17.05 13.31 15.83
C ASP A 14 -15.83 12.69 15.11
N PHE A 15 -15.18 11.69 15.71
CA PHE A 15 -14.01 11.00 15.15
C PHE A 15 -14.29 9.54 14.80
N ALA A 16 -15.52 9.06 15.00
CA ALA A 16 -15.95 7.72 14.64
C ALA A 16 -16.37 7.70 13.16
N ALA A 17 -15.43 7.37 12.27
CA ALA A 17 -15.71 7.27 10.84
C ALA A 17 -16.82 6.25 10.56
N VAL A 18 -17.79 6.66 9.72
CA VAL A 18 -18.89 5.79 9.32
C VAL A 18 -18.38 4.77 8.31
N ALA A 19 -18.56 3.49 8.60
CA ALA A 19 -18.25 2.43 7.66
C ALA A 19 -19.24 2.46 6.48
N PRO A 20 -18.78 2.24 5.24
CA PRO A 20 -19.67 2.21 4.08
C PRO A 20 -20.65 1.04 4.14
N ASP A 21 -21.87 1.28 3.68
CA ASP A 21 -22.88 0.23 3.54
C ASP A 21 -22.44 -0.84 2.53
N GLY A 22 -22.83 -2.09 2.77
CA GLY A 22 -22.58 -3.21 1.85
C GLY A 22 -21.15 -3.79 1.89
N VAL A 23 -20.24 -3.25 2.72
CA VAL A 23 -18.89 -3.81 2.92
C VAL A 23 -18.82 -4.50 4.29
N ALA A 24 -18.35 -5.75 4.30
CA ALA A 24 -18.23 -6.51 5.53
C ALA A 24 -17.27 -5.83 6.53
N PRO A 25 -17.58 -5.78 7.85
CA PRO A 25 -16.74 -5.14 8.86
C PRO A 25 -15.28 -5.64 8.88
N ARG A 26 -15.07 -6.93 8.59
CA ARG A 26 -13.71 -7.52 8.50
C ARG A 26 -12.88 -6.93 7.37
N ALA A 27 -13.52 -6.52 6.28
CA ALA A 27 -12.86 -5.88 5.14
C ALA A 27 -12.66 -4.37 5.34
N THR A 28 -13.54 -3.70 6.10
CA THR A 28 -13.40 -2.27 6.40
C THR A 28 -12.41 -1.98 7.52
N ALA A 29 -12.26 -2.88 8.50
CA ALA A 29 -11.39 -2.66 9.66
C ALA A 29 -9.95 -2.26 9.29
N PRO A 30 -9.25 -2.92 8.33
CA PRO A 30 -7.89 -2.54 7.94
C PRO A 30 -7.81 -1.16 7.28
N LEU A 31 -8.90 -0.65 6.71
CA LEU A 31 -8.92 0.64 6.02
C LEU A 31 -8.72 1.82 6.98
N ASN A 32 -9.06 1.66 8.26
CA ASN A 32 -8.96 2.72 9.27
C ASN A 32 -7.52 3.02 9.74
N CYS A 33 -6.56 2.14 9.44
CA CYS A 33 -5.15 2.36 9.77
C CYS A 33 -4.30 2.20 8.51
N THR A 34 -4.16 0.97 8.05
CA THR A 34 -3.37 0.60 6.88
C THR A 34 -3.88 1.27 5.60
N GLY A 35 -5.19 1.24 5.36
CA GLY A 35 -5.78 1.83 4.16
C GLY A 35 -5.62 3.35 4.12
N VAL A 36 -6.04 4.06 5.17
CA VAL A 36 -5.93 5.53 5.23
C VAL A 36 -4.47 5.99 5.17
N THR A 37 -3.54 5.27 5.82
CA THR A 37 -2.11 5.60 5.78
C THR A 37 -1.57 5.53 4.36
N THR A 38 -1.85 4.44 3.65
CA THR A 38 -1.31 4.23 2.30
C THR A 38 -2.02 5.08 1.25
N HIS A 39 -3.33 5.32 1.42
CA HIS A 39 -4.08 6.26 0.59
C HIS A 39 -3.54 7.69 0.72
N LYS A 40 -3.30 8.15 1.95
CA LYS A 40 -2.73 9.49 2.19
C LYS A 40 -1.30 9.58 1.70
N ALA A 41 -0.47 8.57 1.96
CA ALA A 41 0.90 8.53 1.45
C ALA A 41 0.94 8.66 -0.07
N LEU A 42 0.07 7.93 -0.79
CA LEU A 42 -0.05 8.06 -2.24
C LEU A 42 -0.51 9.46 -2.66
N LYS A 43 -1.52 10.04 -2.00
CA LYS A 43 -1.98 11.40 -2.29
C LYS A 43 -0.88 12.45 -2.14
N ASP A 44 -0.02 12.31 -1.13
CA ASP A 44 1.07 13.26 -0.88
C ASP A 44 2.19 13.22 -1.92
N THR A 45 2.20 12.18 -2.76
CA THR A 45 3.13 12.12 -3.89
C THR A 45 2.67 12.98 -5.08
N ASP A 46 1.42 13.48 -5.08
CA ASP A 46 0.79 14.11 -6.25
C ASP A 46 0.88 13.26 -7.53
N VAL A 47 0.89 11.93 -7.38
CA VAL A 47 0.96 11.00 -8.51
C VAL A 47 -0.19 11.23 -9.48
N ARG A 48 0.15 11.19 -10.77
CA ARG A 48 -0.76 11.29 -11.90
C ARG A 48 -0.76 9.98 -12.67
N PRO A 49 -1.80 9.70 -13.48
CA PRO A 49 -1.84 8.52 -14.32
C PRO A 49 -0.55 8.35 -15.14
N THR A 50 -0.16 7.10 -15.37
CA THR A 50 1.06 6.65 -16.06
C THR A 50 2.39 6.86 -15.34
N GLN A 51 2.44 7.74 -14.32
CA GLN A 51 3.67 7.91 -13.54
C GLN A 51 4.00 6.64 -12.75
N LEU A 52 5.30 6.39 -12.57
CA LEU A 52 5.78 5.21 -11.87
C LEU A 52 5.84 5.45 -10.36
N VAL A 53 5.18 4.59 -9.58
CA VAL A 53 5.27 4.56 -8.12
C VAL A 53 5.94 3.26 -7.69
N ALA A 54 7.00 3.37 -6.90
CA ALA A 54 7.66 2.25 -6.27
C ALA A 54 7.06 2.01 -4.88
N ILE A 55 6.58 0.80 -4.63
CA ILE A 55 6.07 0.34 -3.33
C ILE A 55 7.11 -0.62 -2.75
N SER A 56 7.79 -0.21 -1.69
CA SER A 56 8.77 -1.04 -0.99
C SER A 56 8.11 -1.75 0.18
N GLY A 57 8.01 -3.08 0.10
CA GLY A 57 7.29 -3.97 1.01
C GLY A 57 5.82 -4.13 0.60
N VAL A 58 5.39 -5.36 0.33
CA VAL A 58 4.03 -5.76 -0.11
C VAL A 58 3.27 -6.50 1.01
N GLY A 59 3.55 -6.12 2.27
CA GLY A 59 2.85 -6.65 3.44
C GLY A 59 1.45 -6.06 3.64
N GLY A 60 1.06 -5.91 4.91
CA GLY A 60 -0.24 -5.35 5.28
C GLY A 60 -0.50 -3.98 4.63
N LEU A 61 0.48 -3.07 4.63
CA LEU A 61 0.34 -1.76 3.99
C LEU A 61 0.52 -1.85 2.47
N GLY A 62 1.59 -2.49 2.02
CA GLY A 62 1.99 -2.49 0.62
C GLY A 62 0.95 -3.00 -0.35
N HIS A 63 0.23 -4.08 0.01
CA HIS A 63 -0.78 -4.63 -0.89
C HIS A 63 -1.96 -3.66 -1.11
N LEU A 64 -2.30 -2.80 -0.14
CA LEU A 64 -3.29 -1.72 -0.32
C LEU A 64 -2.69 -0.54 -1.09
N ALA A 65 -1.44 -0.17 -0.80
CA ALA A 65 -0.75 0.92 -1.49
C ALA A 65 -0.64 0.65 -3.00
N GLY A 66 -0.29 -0.58 -3.39
CA GLY A 66 -0.26 -1.01 -4.78
C GLY A 66 -1.63 -0.91 -5.46
N GLN A 67 -2.69 -1.39 -4.79
CA GLN A 67 -4.06 -1.28 -5.31
C GLN A 67 -4.50 0.19 -5.48
N TYR A 68 -4.26 1.05 -4.50
CA TYR A 68 -4.57 2.48 -4.62
C TYR A 68 -3.80 3.14 -5.75
N ALA A 69 -2.52 2.80 -5.93
CA ALA A 69 -1.72 3.32 -7.03
C ALA A 69 -2.25 2.86 -8.39
N LYS A 70 -2.66 1.58 -8.54
CA LYS A 70 -3.34 1.09 -9.74
C LYS A 70 -4.66 1.80 -10.01
N ILE A 71 -5.49 2.00 -8.97
CA ILE A 71 -6.75 2.75 -9.08
C ILE A 71 -6.50 4.21 -9.52
N ALA A 72 -5.42 4.83 -9.05
CA ALA A 72 -4.99 6.16 -9.47
C ALA A 72 -4.41 6.21 -10.90
N GLY A 73 -4.30 5.06 -11.58
CA GLY A 73 -3.78 4.94 -12.94
C GLY A 73 -2.26 4.96 -13.05
N ALA A 74 -1.53 4.79 -11.93
CA ALA A 74 -0.08 4.75 -11.92
C ALA A 74 0.46 3.42 -12.48
N THR A 75 1.71 3.46 -12.96
CA THR A 75 2.53 2.27 -13.16
C THR A 75 3.13 1.89 -11.81
N VAL A 76 2.96 0.65 -11.37
CA VAL A 76 3.36 0.23 -10.02
C VAL A 76 4.53 -0.75 -10.09
N ALA A 77 5.62 -0.38 -9.43
CA ALA A 77 6.72 -1.30 -9.14
C ALA A 77 6.59 -1.79 -7.69
N ALA A 78 6.38 -3.09 -7.49
CA ALA A 78 6.35 -3.73 -6.19
C ALA A 78 7.72 -4.34 -5.89
N ILE A 79 8.29 -3.97 -4.74
CA ILE A 79 9.61 -4.40 -4.30
C ILE A 79 9.43 -5.18 -3.01
N ASP A 80 9.91 -6.42 -2.97
CA ASP A 80 9.89 -7.24 -1.75
C ASP A 80 11.09 -8.20 -1.72
N VAL A 81 11.27 -8.89 -0.60
CA VAL A 81 12.30 -9.91 -0.37
C VAL A 81 11.70 -11.29 -0.13
N THR A 82 10.38 -11.45 -0.18
CA THR A 82 9.74 -12.77 -0.03
C THR A 82 8.89 -13.14 -1.25
N ASP A 83 8.99 -14.40 -1.66
CA ASP A 83 8.34 -14.88 -2.89
C ASP A 83 6.81 -14.84 -2.79
N ASP A 84 6.24 -15.07 -1.61
CA ASP A 84 4.79 -14.99 -1.37
C ASP A 84 4.24 -13.57 -1.50
N LYS A 85 5.04 -12.55 -1.16
CA LYS A 85 4.65 -11.13 -1.27
C LYS A 85 4.78 -10.63 -2.70
N LEU A 86 5.79 -11.09 -3.43
CA LEU A 86 5.93 -10.84 -4.87
C LEU A 86 4.81 -11.51 -5.67
N GLU A 87 4.42 -12.73 -5.28
CA GLU A 87 3.28 -13.43 -5.87
C GLU A 87 1.96 -12.69 -5.61
N LEU A 88 1.73 -12.24 -4.38
CA LEU A 88 0.57 -11.39 -4.06
C LEU A 88 0.55 -10.10 -4.91
N ALA A 89 1.70 -9.43 -5.07
CA ALA A 89 1.79 -8.24 -5.92
C ALA A 89 1.39 -8.55 -7.38
N ARG A 90 1.83 -9.71 -7.89
CA ARG A 90 1.48 -10.19 -9.22
C ARG A 90 -0.03 -10.41 -9.37
N GLU A 91 -0.65 -11.08 -8.40
CA GLU A 91 -2.10 -11.32 -8.39
C GLU A 91 -2.92 -10.02 -8.35
N LEU A 92 -2.40 -9.00 -7.65
CA LEU A 92 -2.99 -7.68 -7.56
C LEU A 92 -2.73 -6.80 -8.80
N GLY A 93 -1.97 -7.30 -9.79
CA GLY A 93 -1.77 -6.64 -11.08
C GLY A 93 -0.76 -5.48 -11.04
N THR A 94 0.25 -5.54 -10.17
CA THR A 94 1.38 -4.60 -10.24
C THR A 94 2.21 -4.83 -11.49
N ASP A 95 2.73 -3.77 -12.10
CA ASP A 95 3.33 -3.82 -13.44
C ASP A 95 4.78 -4.32 -13.44
N ILE A 96 5.54 -4.03 -12.38
CA ILE A 96 6.95 -4.40 -12.24
C ILE A 96 7.11 -5.10 -10.88
N LEU A 97 7.73 -6.27 -10.88
CA LEU A 97 8.05 -7.03 -9.67
C LEU A 97 9.56 -7.04 -9.49
N ILE A 98 10.02 -6.67 -8.30
CA ILE A 98 11.45 -6.56 -7.99
C ILE A 98 11.74 -7.39 -6.74
N ASP A 99 12.50 -8.46 -6.93
CA ASP A 99 13.06 -9.24 -5.82
C ASP A 99 14.36 -8.60 -5.35
N ALA A 100 14.30 -7.82 -4.27
CA ALA A 100 15.43 -7.07 -3.76
C ALA A 100 16.58 -7.95 -3.22
N ARG A 101 16.40 -9.28 -3.15
CA ARG A 101 17.48 -10.23 -2.85
C ARG A 101 18.35 -10.55 -4.08
N LYS A 102 17.81 -10.35 -5.28
CA LYS A 102 18.41 -10.76 -6.55
C LYS A 102 18.96 -9.59 -7.35
N GLU A 103 18.33 -8.43 -7.24
CA GLU A 103 18.66 -7.22 -8.01
C GLU A 103 18.52 -5.97 -7.15
N ASP A 104 19.29 -4.93 -7.47
CA ASP A 104 19.17 -3.62 -6.83
C ASP A 104 17.91 -2.91 -7.35
N PRO A 105 16.90 -2.64 -6.50
CA PRO A 105 15.68 -1.96 -6.92
C PRO A 105 15.94 -0.59 -7.56
N ALA A 106 16.95 0.14 -7.12
CA ALA A 106 17.27 1.45 -7.68
C ALA A 106 17.70 1.34 -9.15
N GLU A 107 18.51 0.33 -9.50
CA GLU A 107 18.96 0.10 -10.86
C GLU A 107 17.82 -0.36 -11.78
N VAL A 108 16.89 -1.16 -11.26
CA VAL A 108 15.70 -1.59 -12.01
C VAL A 108 14.80 -0.38 -12.29
N LEU A 109 14.50 0.43 -11.27
CA LEU A 109 13.69 1.64 -11.43
C LEU A 109 14.32 2.63 -12.43
N LYS A 110 15.64 2.80 -12.43
CA LYS A 110 16.34 3.64 -13.41
C LYS A 110 16.14 3.16 -14.86
N ARG A 111 16.11 1.84 -15.10
CA ARG A 111 15.82 1.27 -16.44
C ARG A 111 14.41 1.61 -16.93
N HIS A 112 13.49 1.89 -16.00
CA HIS A 112 12.12 2.32 -16.29
C HIS A 112 11.94 3.86 -16.29
N GLY A 113 13.04 4.63 -16.29
CA GLY A 113 12.99 6.10 -16.33
C GLY A 113 12.90 6.77 -14.96
N GLY A 114 13.04 6.00 -13.87
CA GLY A 114 12.95 6.48 -12.49
C GLY A 114 11.51 6.45 -11.95
N ALA A 115 11.40 6.40 -10.62
CA ALA A 115 10.11 6.51 -9.94
C ALA A 115 9.76 7.98 -9.70
N HIS A 116 8.50 8.35 -9.98
CA HIS A 116 7.93 9.63 -9.54
C HIS A 116 7.90 9.71 -8.02
N ALA A 117 7.55 8.59 -7.37
CA ALA A 117 7.60 8.48 -5.93
C ALA A 117 7.97 7.06 -5.49
N ALA A 118 8.62 6.97 -4.33
CA ALA A 118 8.86 5.73 -3.63
C ALA A 118 8.18 5.77 -2.26
N ILE A 119 7.28 4.84 -2.00
CA ILE A 119 6.56 4.70 -0.73
C ILE A 119 7.20 3.54 0.03
N ALA A 120 7.94 3.87 1.09
CA ALA A 120 8.62 2.90 1.94
C ALA A 120 7.65 2.36 3.00
N LEU A 121 7.29 1.08 2.88
CA LEU A 121 6.35 0.37 3.75
C LEU A 121 6.95 -0.92 4.35
N ALA A 122 8.18 -1.25 3.95
CA ALA A 122 9.00 -2.27 4.58
C ALA A 122 9.45 -1.79 5.96
N VAL A 123 9.58 -2.73 6.89
CA VAL A 123 10.17 -2.50 8.20
C VAL A 123 11.63 -2.91 8.17
N ASN A 124 12.50 -2.14 8.81
CA ASN A 124 13.85 -2.59 9.13
C ASN A 124 13.80 -3.38 10.44
N GLU A 125 14.40 -4.57 10.44
CA GLU A 125 14.83 -5.25 11.68
C GLU A 125 16.26 -4.83 12.03
#